data_AF-A0A6I9Y544-F1
#
_entry.id   AF-A0A6I9Y544-F1
#
_cell.length_a   1.000
_cell.length_b   1.000
_cell.length_c   1.000
_cell.angle_alpha   90.00
_cell.angle_beta   90.00
_cell.angle_gamma   90.00
#
_symmetry.space_group_name_H-M   'P 1'
#
loop_
_entity.id
_entity.type
_entity.pdbx_description
1 polymer ?
#
loop_
_entity_poly.entity_id
_entity_poly.type
_entity_poly.pdbx_seq_one_letter_code
_entity_poly.pdbx_strand_id
1 'polypeptide(L)'
;MSRKANVEYTLRSLSNLMGEKRRRQPPPPPPPQPPSRREALGERSLIAAAESCSSLNSQASSSGGGGGCGDLERAARRQFQQDEPAPFVYVAAAFSALGGFLFGYDTGVVSGALLLLKKELRLDATWQELLVSSTVGAAALAALLGGALNGYWGRRACILLASLLFTAGAVLLAAAPDKETLLGGRLVVGLGIGIASMTVPVYIAEVAPPHLRGRLVTINTLFITGGQFFASVIDGAFSYLPKGGWRYMLGLSAIPAVIQFVGFLFLPESPRWLIQ
;
A
#
# COMPACT_ATOMS: atom_id res chain seq x y z
N MET A 1 -19.11 80.64 23.78
CA MET A 1 -19.03 79.33 24.49
C MET A 1 -18.94 78.09 23.59
N SER A 2 -18.85 78.20 22.25
CA SER A 2 -19.06 77.05 21.33
C SER A 2 -17.77 76.33 20.82
N ARG A 3 -16.57 76.90 20.99
CA ARG A 3 -15.31 76.27 20.50
C ARG A 3 -14.78 75.12 21.37
N LYS A 4 -15.06 75.10 22.68
CA LYS A 4 -14.53 74.05 23.59
C LYS A 4 -15.24 72.70 23.40
N ALA A 5 -16.55 72.72 23.11
CA ALA A 5 -17.34 71.49 22.94
C ALA A 5 -16.93 70.69 21.68
N ASN A 6 -16.55 71.36 20.59
CA ASN A 6 -16.17 70.69 19.35
C ASN A 6 -14.82 69.95 19.49
N VAL A 7 -13.85 70.54 20.22
CA VAL A 7 -12.55 69.90 20.49
C VAL A 7 -12.72 68.67 21.37
N GLU A 8 -13.61 68.72 22.36
CA GLU A 8 -13.87 67.59 23.26
C GLU A 8 -14.58 66.43 22.54
N TYR A 9 -15.47 66.73 21.58
CA TYR A 9 -16.08 65.73 20.69
C TYR A 9 -15.05 65.08 19.76
N THR A 10 -14.12 65.86 19.17
CA THR A 10 -13.05 65.32 18.33
C THR A 10 -12.09 64.42 19.13
N LEU A 11 -11.75 64.80 20.37
CA LEU A 11 -10.88 64.01 21.23
C LEU A 11 -11.54 62.71 21.72
N ARG A 12 -12.84 62.73 22.06
CA ARG A 12 -13.60 61.51 22.41
C ARG A 12 -13.80 60.56 21.22
N SER A 13 -13.97 61.10 20.02
CA SER A 13 -14.05 60.31 18.79
C SER A 13 -12.73 59.57 18.49
N LEU A 14 -11.59 60.27 18.65
CA LEU A 14 -10.27 59.69 18.47
C LEU A 14 -9.90 58.66 19.55
N SER A 15 -10.32 58.87 20.82
CA SER A 15 -10.09 57.86 21.87
C SER A 15 -10.88 56.57 21.63
N ASN A 16 -12.11 56.68 21.11
CA ASN A 16 -12.93 55.53 20.77
C ASN A 16 -12.37 54.78 19.55
N LEU A 17 -11.87 55.48 18.54
CA LEU A 17 -11.20 54.88 17.37
C LEU A 17 -9.89 54.17 17.76
N MET A 18 -9.11 54.72 18.69
CA MET A 18 -7.88 54.10 19.20
C MET A 18 -8.17 52.90 20.10
N GLY A 19 -9.25 52.95 20.89
CA GLY A 19 -9.70 51.84 21.73
C GLY A 19 -10.22 50.64 20.91
N GLU A 20 -10.92 50.90 19.80
CA GLU A 20 -11.43 49.84 18.91
C GLU A 20 -10.30 49.16 18.12
N LYS A 21 -9.27 49.93 17.70
CA LYS A 21 -8.10 49.40 17.00
C LYS A 21 -7.23 48.49 17.88
N ARG A 22 -7.22 48.73 19.20
CA ARG A 22 -6.49 47.91 20.19
C ARG A 22 -7.22 46.61 20.53
N ARG A 23 -8.55 46.56 20.42
CA ARG A 23 -9.35 45.32 20.60
C ARG A 23 -9.29 44.38 19.39
N ARG A 24 -8.96 44.90 18.19
CA ARG A 24 -8.83 44.10 16.95
C ARG A 24 -7.40 43.65 16.65
N GLN A 25 -6.41 43.97 17.50
CA GLN A 25 -5.07 43.42 17.35
C GLN A 25 -5.03 41.98 17.88
N PRO A 26 -4.66 40.99 17.05
CA PRO A 26 -4.42 39.63 17.55
C PRO A 26 -3.28 39.66 18.59
N PRO A 27 -3.27 38.70 19.55
CA PRO A 27 -2.23 38.63 20.57
C PRO A 27 -0.83 38.60 19.93
N PRO A 28 0.20 39.19 20.57
CA PRO A 28 1.57 39.09 20.08
C PRO A 28 1.94 37.60 19.96
N PRO A 29 2.67 37.21 18.90
CA PRO A 29 3.09 35.83 18.73
C PRO A 29 3.88 35.37 19.95
N PRO A 30 3.74 34.10 20.39
CA PRO A 30 4.54 33.56 21.46
C PRO A 30 6.04 33.74 21.13
N PRO A 31 6.91 33.92 22.14
CA PRO A 31 8.34 33.95 21.91
C PRO A 31 8.75 32.70 21.11
N PRO A 32 9.68 32.81 20.14
CA PRO A 32 10.08 31.70 19.31
C PRO A 32 10.43 30.51 20.20
N GLN A 33 9.69 29.42 20.05
CA GLN A 33 9.99 28.17 20.73
C GLN A 33 11.41 27.77 20.31
N PRO A 34 12.28 27.31 21.24
CA PRO A 34 13.59 26.81 20.85
C PRO A 34 13.39 25.74 19.77
N PRO A 35 14.15 25.78 18.65
CA PRO A 35 13.92 24.91 17.51
C PRO A 35 13.85 23.46 17.99
N SER A 36 12.87 22.72 17.49
CA SER A 36 12.76 21.30 17.79
C SER A 36 14.10 20.63 17.46
N ARG A 37 14.51 19.60 18.22
CA ARG A 37 15.82 18.95 18.03
C ARG A 37 16.10 18.57 16.56
N ARG A 38 15.04 18.33 15.77
CA ARG A 38 15.06 18.07 14.32
C ARG A 38 15.30 19.32 13.46
N GLU A 39 14.71 20.46 13.78
CA GLU A 39 14.99 21.73 13.08
C GLU A 39 16.41 22.21 13.38
N ALA A 40 16.90 22.09 14.60
CA ALA A 40 18.29 22.40 14.93
C ALA A 40 19.29 21.47 14.22
N LEU A 41 18.92 20.19 14.04
CA LEU A 41 19.67 19.24 13.20
C LEU A 41 19.59 19.60 11.71
N GLY A 42 18.43 20.07 11.25
CA GLY A 42 18.21 20.58 9.89
C GLY A 42 19.02 21.83 9.59
N GLU A 43 18.97 22.85 10.44
CA GLU A 43 19.77 24.06 10.31
C GLU A 43 21.27 23.76 10.39
N ARG A 44 21.70 22.86 11.29
CA ARG A 44 23.09 22.38 11.31
C ARG A 44 23.48 21.66 10.03
N SER A 45 22.57 20.90 9.42
CA SER A 45 22.81 20.24 8.13
C SER A 45 22.85 21.23 6.96
N LEU A 46 22.04 22.30 7.00
CA LEU A 46 22.04 23.37 6.00
C LEU A 46 23.29 24.24 6.11
N ILE A 47 23.74 24.55 7.32
CA ILE A 47 25.00 25.26 7.57
C ILE A 47 26.19 24.39 7.15
N ALA A 48 26.19 23.09 7.48
CA ALA A 48 27.22 22.15 7.02
C ALA A 48 27.23 22.00 5.48
N ALA A 49 26.05 22.00 4.84
CA ALA A 49 25.93 21.99 3.39
C ALA A 49 26.44 23.30 2.74
N ALA A 50 26.16 24.45 3.37
CA ALA A 50 26.66 25.75 2.91
C ALA A 50 28.18 25.89 3.08
N GLU A 51 28.74 25.42 4.21
CA GLU A 51 30.18 25.35 4.45
C GLU A 51 30.85 24.41 3.42
N SER A 52 30.26 23.24 3.16
CA SER A 52 30.74 22.29 2.15
C SER A 52 30.74 22.89 0.73
N CYS A 53 29.70 23.65 0.36
CA CYS A 53 29.66 24.39 -0.91
C CYS A 53 30.71 25.51 -0.98
N SER A 54 30.96 26.22 0.13
CA SER A 54 31.97 27.29 0.18
C SER A 54 33.39 26.76 0.06
N SER A 55 33.70 25.60 0.67
CA SER A 55 34.98 24.92 0.53
C SER A 55 35.20 24.38 -0.89
N LEU A 56 34.13 23.90 -1.55
CA LEU A 56 34.18 23.43 -2.94
C LEU A 56 34.44 24.58 -3.93
N ASN A 57 33.90 25.78 -3.69
CA ASN A 57 34.16 26.94 -4.54
C ASN A 57 35.60 27.46 -4.39
N SER A 58 36.21 27.31 -3.22
CA SER A 58 37.63 27.66 -3.00
C SER A 58 38.62 26.68 -3.64
N GLN A 59 38.20 25.42 -3.86
CA GLN A 59 39.00 24.40 -4.55
C GLN A 59 38.79 24.38 -6.08
N ALA A 60 37.67 24.92 -6.57
CA ALA A 60 37.37 24.98 -8.01
C ALA A 60 38.25 25.99 -8.78
N SER A 61 38.95 26.90 -8.10
CA SER A 61 39.86 27.87 -8.73
C SER A 61 41.28 27.36 -8.95
N SER A 62 41.67 26.16 -8.49
CA SER A 62 43.08 25.72 -8.55
C SER A 62 43.39 24.39 -9.21
N SER A 63 42.44 23.66 -9.79
CA SER A 63 42.81 22.44 -10.54
C SER A 63 41.79 22.04 -11.59
N GLY A 64 42.20 22.13 -12.85
CA GLY A 64 41.53 21.44 -13.95
C GLY A 64 41.56 19.92 -13.71
N GLY A 65 40.42 19.27 -13.90
CA GLY A 65 40.29 17.82 -13.83
C GLY A 65 38.84 17.39 -13.72
N GLY A 66 38.39 16.53 -14.63
CA GLY A 66 37.00 16.11 -14.83
C GLY A 66 36.39 15.22 -13.72
N GLY A 67 36.58 15.57 -12.44
CA GLY A 67 36.07 14.81 -11.29
C GLY A 67 34.71 15.29 -10.74
N GLY A 68 34.34 16.57 -10.96
CA GLY A 68 33.22 17.19 -10.25
C GLY A 68 31.83 16.62 -10.55
N CYS A 69 31.57 16.20 -11.79
CA CYS A 69 30.26 15.63 -12.17
C CYS A 69 30.02 14.26 -11.50
N GLY A 70 31.05 13.40 -11.47
CA GLY A 70 30.94 12.05 -10.88
C GLY A 70 30.83 12.07 -9.36
N ASP A 71 31.44 13.04 -8.68
CA ASP A 71 31.33 13.18 -7.22
C ASP A 71 30.00 13.79 -6.79
N LEU A 72 29.44 14.73 -7.56
CA LEU A 72 28.06 15.20 -7.38
C LEU A 72 27.05 14.08 -7.64
N GLU A 73 27.26 13.24 -8.65
CA GLU A 73 26.40 12.09 -8.93
C GLU A 73 26.47 11.04 -7.80
N ARG A 74 27.65 10.80 -7.23
CA ARG A 74 27.82 9.91 -6.06
C ARG A 74 27.20 10.50 -4.80
N ALA A 75 27.34 11.81 -4.57
CA ALA A 75 26.73 12.49 -3.42
C ALA A 75 25.19 12.47 -3.54
N ALA A 76 24.65 12.79 -4.72
CA ALA A 76 23.22 12.68 -5.00
C ALA A 76 22.71 11.25 -4.82
N ARG A 77 23.44 10.24 -5.33
CA ARG A 77 23.11 8.81 -5.10
C ARG A 77 23.11 8.44 -3.63
N ARG A 78 24.07 8.94 -2.83
CA ARG A 78 24.11 8.70 -1.37
C ARG A 78 22.97 9.39 -0.64
N GLN A 79 22.58 10.58 -1.05
CA GLN A 79 21.46 11.32 -0.47
C GLN A 79 20.11 10.65 -0.76
N PHE A 80 19.88 10.20 -2.01
CA PHE A 80 18.72 9.36 -2.38
C PHE A 80 18.66 8.00 -1.66
N GLN A 81 19.80 7.54 -1.14
CA GLN A 81 19.94 6.28 -0.40
C GLN A 81 19.75 6.48 1.12
N GLN A 82 19.83 7.73 1.60
CA GLN A 82 19.67 8.12 3.01
C GLN A 82 18.26 8.63 3.35
N ASP A 83 17.37 8.78 2.36
CA ASP A 83 15.94 8.96 2.62
C ASP A 83 15.40 7.67 3.27
N GLU A 84 15.45 7.63 4.60
CA GLU A 84 14.80 6.62 5.43
C GLU A 84 13.39 6.39 4.87
N PRO A 85 13.08 5.18 4.37
CA PRO A 85 11.76 4.92 3.84
C PRO A 85 10.76 5.19 4.95
N ALA A 86 9.85 6.13 4.70
CA ALA A 86 8.82 6.49 5.66
C ALA A 86 8.16 5.19 6.20
N PRO A 87 7.82 5.10 7.49
CA PRO A 87 7.23 3.90 8.08
C PRO A 87 6.02 3.38 7.30
N PHE A 88 5.35 4.27 6.57
CA PHE A 88 4.33 3.97 5.57
C PHE A 88 4.75 2.93 4.51
N VAL A 89 5.97 3.01 3.97
CA VAL A 89 6.47 2.09 2.93
C VAL A 89 6.58 0.66 3.46
N TYR A 90 7.03 0.48 4.70
CA TYR A 90 7.11 -0.84 5.34
C TYR A 90 5.72 -1.43 5.60
N VAL A 91 4.78 -0.60 6.06
CA VAL A 91 3.40 -1.01 6.30
C VAL A 91 2.72 -1.41 4.97
N ALA A 92 2.87 -0.58 3.93
CA ALA A 92 2.36 -0.90 2.59
C ALA A 92 3.01 -2.17 2.01
N ALA A 93 4.32 -2.35 2.19
CA ALA A 93 5.02 -3.55 1.77
C ALA A 93 4.53 -4.80 2.50
N ALA A 94 4.26 -4.72 3.81
CA ALA A 94 3.73 -5.82 4.60
C ALA A 94 2.32 -6.22 4.14
N PHE A 95 1.43 -5.26 3.89
CA PHE A 95 0.09 -5.54 3.36
C PHE A 95 0.12 -6.02 1.91
N SER A 96 1.02 -5.50 1.07
CA SER A 96 1.21 -6.06 -0.27
C SER A 96 1.78 -7.47 -0.24
N ALA A 97 2.70 -7.76 0.67
CA ALA A 97 3.23 -9.10 0.90
C ALA A 97 2.14 -10.07 1.36
N LEU A 98 1.23 -9.64 2.24
CA LEU A 98 0.06 -10.42 2.65
C LEU A 98 -0.88 -10.72 1.47
N GLY A 99 -1.06 -9.77 0.54
CA GLY A 99 -1.80 -10.00 -0.70
C GLY A 99 -1.14 -11.05 -1.61
N GLY A 100 0.20 -11.02 -1.72
CA GLY A 100 0.96 -12.05 -2.42
C GLY A 100 0.84 -13.42 -1.74
N PHE A 101 0.91 -13.46 -0.41
CA PHE A 101 0.71 -14.68 0.37
C PHE A 101 -0.67 -15.29 0.15
N LEU A 102 -1.74 -14.48 0.19
CA LEU A 102 -3.09 -14.93 -0.06
C LEU A 102 -3.22 -15.52 -1.47
N PHE A 103 -2.70 -14.82 -2.48
CA PHE A 103 -2.67 -15.31 -3.86
C PHE A 103 -1.98 -16.68 -3.96
N GLY A 104 -0.80 -16.83 -3.35
CA GLY A 104 -0.07 -18.10 -3.34
C GLY A 104 -0.77 -19.21 -2.55
N TYR A 105 -1.47 -18.84 -1.47
CA TYR A 105 -2.27 -19.78 -0.69
C TYR A 105 -3.42 -20.33 -1.53
N ASP A 106 -4.21 -19.46 -2.17
CA ASP A 106 -5.34 -19.84 -3.01
C ASP A 106 -4.92 -20.69 -4.21
N THR A 107 -3.75 -20.44 -4.81
CA THR A 107 -3.21 -21.29 -5.89
C THR A 107 -2.69 -22.63 -5.40
N GLY A 108 -2.03 -22.67 -4.23
CA GLY A 108 -1.47 -23.89 -3.66
C GLY A 108 -2.53 -24.86 -3.13
N VAL A 109 -3.51 -24.33 -2.39
CA VAL A 109 -4.52 -25.13 -1.66
C VAL A 109 -5.46 -25.88 -2.60
N VAL A 110 -5.61 -25.41 -3.85
CA VAL A 110 -6.40 -26.10 -4.87
C VAL A 110 -5.86 -27.50 -5.11
N SER A 111 -4.53 -27.64 -5.19
CA SER A 111 -3.89 -28.89 -5.56
C SER A 111 -4.14 -30.00 -4.54
N GLY A 112 -4.09 -29.71 -3.24
CA GLY A 112 -4.40 -30.71 -2.21
C GLY A 112 -5.89 -30.89 -1.98
N ALA A 113 -6.68 -29.81 -1.97
CA ALA A 113 -8.13 -29.91 -1.78
C ALA A 113 -8.81 -30.74 -2.88
N LEU A 114 -8.34 -30.64 -4.14
CA LEU A 114 -8.89 -31.38 -5.27
C LEU A 114 -8.79 -32.91 -5.08
N LEU A 115 -7.75 -33.40 -4.40
CA LEU A 115 -7.58 -34.82 -4.11
C LEU A 115 -8.66 -35.34 -3.14
N LEU A 116 -9.03 -34.54 -2.14
CA LEU A 116 -10.10 -34.89 -1.19
C LEU A 116 -11.48 -34.74 -1.84
N LEU A 117 -11.70 -33.66 -2.59
CA LEU A 117 -12.92 -33.42 -3.36
C LEU A 117 -13.22 -34.59 -4.31
N LYS A 118 -12.21 -35.10 -5.03
CA LYS A 118 -12.35 -36.28 -5.89
C LYS A 118 -12.87 -37.50 -5.13
N LYS A 119 -12.37 -37.74 -3.90
CA LYS A 119 -12.76 -38.89 -3.08
C LYS A 119 -14.16 -38.74 -2.48
N GLU A 120 -14.49 -37.56 -1.96
CA GLU A 120 -15.77 -37.31 -1.27
C GLU A 120 -16.95 -37.12 -2.22
N LEU A 121 -16.76 -36.32 -3.27
CA LEU A 121 -17.83 -35.95 -4.21
C LEU A 121 -17.83 -36.82 -5.49
N ARG A 122 -16.94 -37.83 -5.57
CA ARG A 122 -16.76 -38.72 -6.74
C ARG A 122 -16.67 -37.95 -8.06
N LEU A 123 -15.88 -36.87 -8.10
CA LEU A 123 -15.74 -36.07 -9.32
C LEU A 123 -15.02 -36.85 -10.41
N ASP A 124 -15.65 -36.89 -11.60
CA ASP A 124 -15.00 -37.30 -12.84
C ASP A 124 -13.82 -36.38 -13.19
N ALA A 125 -12.93 -36.88 -14.06
CA ALA A 125 -11.78 -36.11 -14.53
C ALA A 125 -12.21 -34.81 -15.23
N THR A 126 -13.29 -34.85 -16.01
CA THR A 126 -13.86 -33.67 -16.69
C THR A 126 -14.27 -32.57 -15.71
N TRP A 127 -14.83 -32.92 -14.56
CA TRP A 127 -15.22 -31.96 -13.54
C TRP A 127 -14.03 -31.33 -12.82
N GLN A 128 -12.96 -32.09 -12.60
CA GLN A 128 -11.72 -31.57 -12.02
C GLN A 128 -11.06 -30.56 -12.96
N GLU A 129 -10.95 -30.92 -14.23
CA GLU A 129 -10.44 -30.03 -15.27
C GLU A 129 -11.30 -28.78 -15.42
N LEU A 130 -12.64 -28.92 -15.35
CA LEU A 130 -13.55 -27.78 -15.41
C LEU A 130 -13.36 -26.83 -14.23
N LEU A 131 -13.18 -27.33 -13.00
CA LEU A 131 -12.94 -26.49 -11.82
C LEU A 131 -11.62 -25.71 -11.91
N VAL A 132 -10.56 -26.34 -12.40
CA VAL A 132 -9.25 -25.67 -12.53
C VAL A 132 -9.26 -24.69 -13.70
N SER A 133 -9.75 -25.11 -14.88
CA SER A 133 -9.78 -24.28 -16.08
C SER A 133 -10.72 -23.09 -15.95
N SER A 134 -11.88 -23.23 -15.30
CA SER A 134 -12.80 -22.11 -15.04
C SER A 134 -12.17 -21.03 -14.17
N THR A 135 -11.39 -21.41 -13.14
CA THR A 135 -10.65 -20.47 -12.29
C THR A 135 -9.63 -19.67 -13.12
N VAL A 136 -8.85 -20.36 -13.96
CA VAL A 136 -7.84 -19.72 -14.83
C VAL A 136 -8.51 -18.84 -15.89
N GLY A 137 -9.63 -19.29 -16.49
CA GLY A 137 -10.39 -18.52 -17.46
C GLY A 137 -11.00 -17.25 -16.85
N ALA A 138 -11.58 -17.35 -15.64
CA ALA A 138 -12.07 -16.21 -14.89
C ALA A 138 -10.93 -15.24 -14.53
N ALA A 139 -9.78 -15.76 -14.10
CA ALA A 139 -8.60 -14.94 -13.81
C ALA A 139 -8.07 -14.22 -15.05
N ALA A 140 -8.04 -14.87 -16.21
CA ALA A 140 -7.63 -14.24 -17.46
C ALA A 140 -8.55 -13.08 -17.86
N LEU A 141 -9.87 -13.31 -17.81
CA LEU A 141 -10.86 -12.26 -18.09
C LEU A 141 -10.76 -11.10 -17.10
N ALA A 142 -10.63 -11.41 -15.81
CA ALA A 142 -10.49 -10.41 -14.76
C ALA A 142 -9.17 -9.64 -14.82
N ALA A 143 -8.07 -10.26 -15.27
CA ALA A 143 -6.80 -9.59 -15.46
C ALA A 143 -6.87 -8.56 -16.62
N LEU A 144 -7.54 -8.91 -17.72
CA LEU A 144 -7.78 -7.99 -18.85
C LEU A 144 -8.58 -6.76 -18.42
N LEU A 145 -9.66 -6.97 -17.67
CA LEU A 145 -10.50 -5.89 -17.14
C LEU A 145 -9.78 -5.13 -16.00
N GLY A 146 -9.00 -5.84 -15.19
CA GLY A 146 -8.29 -5.33 -14.02
C GLY A 146 -7.30 -4.22 -14.36
N GLY A 147 -6.66 -4.29 -15.53
CA GLY A 147 -5.79 -3.23 -16.04
C GLY A 147 -6.54 -1.90 -16.25
N ALA A 148 -7.72 -1.95 -16.87
CA ALA A 148 -8.56 -0.77 -17.05
C ALA A 148 -9.15 -0.26 -15.73
N LEU A 149 -9.65 -1.18 -14.90
CA LEU A 149 -10.20 -0.88 -13.56
C LEU A 149 -9.17 -0.14 -12.68
N ASN A 150 -7.91 -0.55 -12.71
CA ASN A 150 -6.81 0.11 -11.99
C ASN A 150 -6.59 1.56 -12.42
N GLY A 151 -6.85 1.88 -13.69
CA GLY A 151 -6.75 3.23 -14.22
C GLY A 151 -7.91 4.14 -13.77
N TYR A 152 -9.14 3.61 -13.70
CA TYR A 152 -10.33 4.39 -13.38
C TYR A 152 -10.62 4.50 -11.87
N TRP A 153 -10.54 3.40 -11.13
CA TRP A 153 -10.90 3.34 -9.70
C TRP A 153 -9.72 3.48 -8.74
N GLY A 154 -8.50 3.49 -9.28
CA GLY A 154 -7.28 3.51 -8.46
C GLY A 154 -6.95 2.14 -7.85
N ARG A 155 -5.73 2.04 -7.32
CA ARG A 155 -5.11 0.74 -6.97
C ARG A 155 -5.70 0.17 -5.67
N ARG A 156 -6.01 1.03 -4.71
CA ARG A 156 -6.60 0.63 -3.43
C ARG A 156 -7.98 0.00 -3.62
N ALA A 157 -8.84 0.62 -4.42
CA ALA A 157 -10.18 0.11 -4.70
C ALA A 157 -10.12 -1.28 -5.37
N CYS A 158 -9.19 -1.47 -6.32
CA CYS A 158 -8.98 -2.78 -6.94
C CYS A 158 -8.50 -3.85 -5.95
N ILE A 159 -7.60 -3.52 -5.01
CA ILE A 159 -7.17 -4.47 -3.96
C ILE A 159 -8.30 -4.78 -2.99
N LEU A 160 -9.12 -3.80 -2.61
CA LEU A 160 -10.29 -4.03 -1.76
C LEU A 160 -11.33 -4.89 -2.46
N LEU A 161 -11.60 -4.64 -3.75
CA LEU A 161 -12.50 -5.46 -4.56
C LEU A 161 -12.00 -6.89 -4.69
N ALA A 162 -10.70 -7.08 -4.97
CA ALA A 162 -10.11 -8.40 -5.01
C ALA A 162 -10.22 -9.12 -3.65
N SER A 163 -9.96 -8.42 -2.54
CA SER A 163 -10.05 -8.98 -1.19
C SER A 163 -11.50 -9.37 -0.82
N LEU A 164 -12.49 -8.58 -1.28
CA LEU A 164 -13.91 -8.90 -1.16
C LEU A 164 -14.26 -10.18 -1.94
N LEU A 165 -13.79 -10.28 -3.19
CA LEU A 165 -14.00 -11.47 -4.03
C LEU A 165 -13.34 -12.71 -3.43
N PHE A 166 -12.12 -12.60 -2.89
CA PHE A 166 -11.46 -13.69 -2.18
C PHE A 166 -12.25 -14.13 -0.95
N THR A 167 -12.72 -13.18 -0.14
CA THR A 167 -13.51 -13.50 1.06
C THR A 167 -14.84 -14.16 0.69
N ALA A 168 -15.57 -13.59 -0.27
CA ALA A 168 -16.83 -14.14 -0.75
C ALA A 168 -16.65 -15.53 -1.36
N GLY A 169 -15.60 -15.71 -2.18
CA GLY A 169 -15.23 -16.98 -2.78
C GLY A 169 -14.85 -18.04 -1.74
N ALA A 170 -14.03 -17.69 -0.75
CA ALA A 170 -13.66 -18.59 0.34
C ALA A 170 -14.87 -19.02 1.18
N VAL A 171 -15.79 -18.10 1.48
CA VAL A 171 -17.05 -18.42 2.17
C VAL A 171 -17.93 -19.33 1.32
N LEU A 172 -18.06 -19.07 0.01
CA LEU A 172 -18.82 -19.91 -0.91
C LEU A 172 -18.23 -21.33 -0.98
N LEU A 173 -16.91 -21.44 -1.09
CA LEU A 173 -16.20 -22.72 -1.14
C LEU A 173 -16.32 -23.49 0.19
N ALA A 174 -16.23 -22.79 1.32
CA ALA A 174 -16.41 -23.40 2.64
C ALA A 174 -17.87 -23.84 2.88
N ALA A 175 -18.85 -23.11 2.35
CA ALA A 175 -20.27 -23.41 2.48
C ALA A 175 -20.80 -24.40 1.43
N ALA A 176 -20.04 -24.69 0.36
CA ALA A 176 -20.48 -25.45 -0.80
C ALA A 176 -21.05 -26.83 -0.44
N PRO A 177 -22.35 -27.09 -0.67
CA PRO A 177 -22.95 -28.41 -0.52
C PRO A 177 -22.79 -29.28 -1.78
N ASP A 178 -22.74 -28.64 -2.96
CA ASP A 178 -22.73 -29.30 -4.27
C ASP A 178 -21.54 -28.86 -5.14
N LYS A 179 -21.22 -29.69 -6.15
CA LYS A 179 -20.15 -29.41 -7.14
C LYS A 179 -20.38 -28.13 -7.96
N GLU A 180 -21.64 -27.75 -8.20
CA GLU A 180 -21.99 -26.53 -8.92
C GLU A 180 -21.68 -25.26 -8.09
N THR A 181 -21.97 -25.30 -6.78
CA THR A 181 -21.62 -24.21 -5.86
C THR A 181 -20.11 -24.07 -5.74
N LEU A 182 -19.39 -25.20 -5.77
CA LEU A 182 -17.93 -25.21 -5.79
C LEU A 182 -17.39 -24.53 -7.06
N LEU A 183 -17.98 -24.81 -8.23
CA LEU A 183 -17.65 -24.15 -9.49
C LEU A 183 -17.92 -22.64 -9.42
N GLY A 184 -19.06 -22.23 -8.87
CA GLY A 184 -19.38 -20.82 -8.62
C GLY A 184 -18.34 -20.14 -7.72
N GLY A 185 -17.94 -20.78 -6.62
CA GLY A 185 -16.89 -20.27 -5.74
C GLY A 185 -15.55 -20.12 -6.45
N ARG A 186 -15.17 -21.10 -7.29
CA ARG A 186 -13.95 -21.07 -8.11
C ARG A 186 -13.92 -19.91 -9.11
N LEU A 187 -15.06 -19.64 -9.76
CA LEU A 187 -15.18 -18.48 -10.65
C LEU A 187 -14.98 -17.18 -9.88
N VAL A 188 -15.63 -17.02 -8.72
CA VAL A 188 -15.50 -15.82 -7.88
C VAL A 188 -14.06 -15.61 -7.39
N VAL A 189 -13.41 -16.66 -6.89
CA VAL A 189 -12.00 -16.60 -6.50
C VAL A 189 -11.11 -16.27 -7.71
N GLY A 190 -11.36 -16.89 -8.87
CA GLY A 190 -10.63 -16.62 -10.11
C GLY A 190 -10.70 -15.16 -10.52
N LEU A 191 -11.86 -14.51 -10.42
CA LEU A 191 -11.99 -13.07 -10.66
C LEU A 191 -11.11 -12.25 -9.71
N GLY A 192 -11.08 -12.61 -8.42
CA GLY A 192 -10.21 -11.98 -7.42
C GLY A 192 -8.71 -12.13 -7.74
N ILE A 193 -8.29 -13.34 -8.12
CA ILE A 193 -6.93 -13.68 -8.54
C ILE A 193 -6.50 -12.80 -9.72
N GLY A 194 -7.35 -12.67 -10.75
CA GLY A 194 -7.05 -11.84 -11.93
C GLY A 194 -6.82 -10.38 -11.59
N ILE A 195 -7.72 -9.77 -10.80
CA ILE A 195 -7.58 -8.37 -10.38
C ILE A 195 -6.34 -8.17 -9.49
N ALA A 196 -6.13 -9.05 -8.50
CA ALA A 196 -5.01 -8.96 -7.57
C ALA A 196 -3.65 -9.09 -8.28
N SER A 197 -3.52 -10.04 -9.21
CA SER A 197 -2.25 -10.29 -9.93
C SER A 197 -1.76 -9.08 -10.74
N MET A 198 -2.68 -8.28 -11.30
CA MET A 198 -2.33 -7.05 -12.01
C MET A 198 -2.11 -5.88 -11.07
N THR A 199 -2.85 -5.82 -9.95
CA THR A 199 -2.85 -4.64 -9.08
C THR A 199 -1.70 -4.66 -8.07
N VAL A 200 -1.40 -5.81 -7.45
CA VAL A 200 -0.44 -5.91 -6.34
C VAL A 200 0.98 -5.52 -6.76
N PRO A 201 1.55 -6.03 -7.88
CA PRO A 201 2.90 -5.64 -8.30
C PRO A 201 2.99 -4.16 -8.68
N VAL A 202 1.93 -3.61 -9.30
CA VAL A 202 1.85 -2.19 -9.68
C VAL A 202 1.79 -1.30 -8.45
N TYR A 203 0.97 -1.65 -7.46
CA TYR A 203 0.86 -0.93 -6.21
C TYR A 203 2.20 -0.90 -5.45
N ILE A 204 2.89 -2.04 -5.35
CA ILE A 204 4.23 -2.11 -4.76
C ILE A 204 5.20 -1.21 -5.53
N ALA A 205 5.18 -1.29 -6.86
CA ALA A 205 6.05 -0.46 -7.68
C ALA A 205 5.78 1.04 -7.46
N GLU A 206 4.53 1.45 -7.26
CA GLU A 206 4.16 2.85 -7.03
C GLU A 206 4.54 3.37 -5.65
N VAL A 207 4.46 2.53 -4.62
CA VAL A 207 4.75 2.93 -3.23
C VAL A 207 6.23 2.76 -2.90
N ALA A 208 6.94 1.86 -3.59
CA ALA A 208 8.34 1.58 -3.29
C ALA A 208 9.27 2.72 -3.77
N PRO A 209 10.26 3.13 -2.93
CA PRO A 209 11.28 4.06 -3.36
C PRO A 209 12.15 3.44 -4.48
N PRO A 210 12.70 4.24 -5.40
CA PRO A 210 13.38 3.76 -6.60
C PRO A 210 14.49 2.74 -6.31
N HIS A 211 15.21 2.91 -5.20
CA HIS A 211 16.34 2.06 -4.81
C HIS A 211 15.92 0.73 -4.15
N LEU A 212 14.68 0.59 -3.64
CA LEU A 212 14.18 -0.64 -3.03
C LEU A 212 13.10 -1.35 -3.85
N ARG A 213 12.61 -0.75 -4.94
CA ARG A 213 11.52 -1.30 -5.75
C ARG A 213 11.74 -2.77 -6.11
N GLY A 214 12.93 -3.11 -6.62
CA GLY A 214 13.27 -4.50 -6.95
C GLY A 214 13.20 -5.43 -5.74
N ARG A 215 13.71 -5.00 -4.58
CA ARG A 215 13.70 -5.79 -3.35
C ARG A 215 12.27 -6.03 -2.83
N LEU A 216 11.40 -5.02 -2.87
CA LEU A 216 10.01 -5.18 -2.43
C LEU A 216 9.21 -6.10 -3.36
N VAL A 217 9.44 -6.03 -4.67
CA VAL A 217 8.82 -6.95 -5.63
C VAL A 217 9.30 -8.38 -5.38
N THR A 218 10.60 -8.60 -5.18
CA THR A 218 11.12 -9.94 -4.83
C THR A 218 10.55 -10.47 -3.52
N ILE A 219 10.40 -9.60 -2.50
CA ILE A 219 9.73 -9.98 -1.24
C ILE A 219 8.30 -10.45 -1.53
N ASN A 220 7.53 -9.72 -2.34
CA ASN A 220 6.17 -10.15 -2.69
C ASN A 220 6.14 -11.53 -3.37
N THR A 221 7.05 -11.79 -4.31
CA THR A 221 7.20 -13.11 -4.93
C THR A 221 7.58 -14.19 -3.91
N LEU A 222 8.46 -13.88 -2.96
CA LEU A 222 8.79 -14.80 -1.85
C LEU A 222 7.56 -15.11 -0.99
N PHE A 223 6.71 -14.12 -0.72
CA PHE A 223 5.45 -14.33 0.01
C PHE A 223 4.45 -15.16 -0.79
N ILE A 224 4.37 -15.01 -2.12
CA ILE A 224 3.56 -15.88 -2.99
C ILE A 224 4.02 -17.33 -2.85
N THR A 225 5.31 -17.60 -3.05
CA THR A 225 5.86 -18.95 -2.91
C THR A 225 5.71 -19.49 -1.49
N GLY A 226 5.86 -18.62 -0.48
CA GLY A 226 5.59 -18.94 0.91
C GLY A 226 4.14 -19.35 1.15
N GLY A 227 3.17 -18.61 0.61
CA GLY A 227 1.75 -18.95 0.67
C GLY A 227 1.47 -20.33 0.08
N GLN A 228 2.07 -20.65 -1.07
CA GLN A 228 1.95 -21.96 -1.71
C GLN A 228 2.55 -23.09 -0.85
N PHE A 229 3.68 -22.82 -0.19
CA PHE A 229 4.29 -23.76 0.75
C PHE A 229 3.38 -24.02 1.96
N PHE A 230 2.86 -22.97 2.60
CA PHE A 230 1.94 -23.10 3.73
C PHE A 230 0.64 -23.80 3.33
N ALA A 231 0.09 -23.49 2.15
CA ALA A 231 -1.06 -24.21 1.61
C ALA A 231 -0.78 -25.71 1.47
N SER A 232 0.39 -26.08 0.93
CA SER A 232 0.78 -27.49 0.80
C SER A 232 0.94 -28.19 2.16
N VAL A 233 1.45 -27.49 3.18
CA VAL A 233 1.55 -28.02 4.56
C VAL A 233 0.16 -28.23 5.16
N ILE A 234 -0.75 -27.28 4.98
CA ILE A 234 -2.13 -27.37 5.47
C ILE A 234 -2.88 -28.49 4.74
N ASP A 235 -2.71 -28.59 3.43
CA ASP A 235 -3.25 -29.68 2.62
C ASP A 235 -2.77 -31.04 3.13
N GLY A 236 -1.48 -31.17 3.46
CA GLY A 236 -0.92 -32.37 4.06
C GLY A 236 -1.51 -32.67 5.45
N ALA A 237 -1.59 -31.66 6.32
CA ALA A 237 -2.12 -31.80 7.68
C ALA A 237 -3.60 -32.21 7.71
N PHE A 238 -4.43 -31.62 6.85
CA PHE A 238 -5.85 -31.94 6.74
C PHE A 238 -6.14 -33.10 5.79
N SER A 239 -5.15 -33.63 5.06
CA SER A 239 -5.31 -34.81 4.19
C SER A 239 -5.75 -36.05 4.97
N TYR A 240 -5.36 -36.13 6.24
CA TYR A 240 -5.70 -37.23 7.15
C TYR A 240 -7.14 -37.15 7.68
N LEU A 241 -7.88 -36.05 7.44
CA LEU A 241 -9.29 -35.94 7.78
C LEU A 241 -10.14 -36.32 6.55
N PRO A 242 -10.62 -37.57 6.45
CA PRO A 242 -11.35 -38.03 5.26
C PRO A 242 -12.71 -37.36 5.07
N LYS A 243 -13.32 -36.78 6.13
CA LYS A 243 -14.62 -36.11 6.07
C LYS A 243 -14.48 -34.60 6.25
N GLY A 244 -14.77 -33.82 5.20
CA GLY A 244 -14.83 -32.36 5.27
C GLY A 244 -13.50 -31.61 5.41
N GLY A 245 -12.35 -32.30 5.33
CA GLY A 245 -11.02 -31.67 5.39
C GLY A 245 -10.81 -30.58 4.33
N TRP A 246 -11.35 -30.79 3.12
CA TRP A 246 -11.27 -29.83 2.02
C TRP A 246 -11.98 -28.49 2.31
N ARG A 247 -13.04 -28.49 3.14
CA ARG A 247 -13.74 -27.27 3.55
C ARG A 247 -12.87 -26.40 4.44
N TYR A 248 -12.08 -27.02 5.31
CA TYR A 248 -11.13 -26.31 6.16
C TYR A 248 -9.93 -25.82 5.35
N MET A 249 -9.41 -26.62 4.42
CA MET A 249 -8.32 -26.20 3.51
C MET A 249 -8.71 -24.91 2.76
N LEU A 250 -9.86 -24.93 2.08
CA LEU A 250 -10.35 -23.77 1.31
C LEU A 250 -10.87 -22.64 2.20
N GLY A 251 -11.54 -22.95 3.30
CA GLY A 251 -12.11 -21.95 4.21
C GLY A 251 -11.07 -21.18 5.00
N LEU A 252 -9.89 -21.77 5.25
CA LEU A 252 -8.81 -21.08 5.96
C LEU A 252 -8.23 -19.91 5.15
N SER A 253 -8.39 -19.87 3.83
CA SER A 253 -8.00 -18.70 3.02
C SER A 253 -8.80 -17.44 3.37
N ALA A 254 -9.99 -17.59 3.95
CA ALA A 254 -10.81 -16.47 4.40
C ALA A 254 -10.11 -15.63 5.47
N ILE A 255 -9.27 -16.25 6.32
CA ILE A 255 -8.56 -15.54 7.39
C ILE A 255 -7.59 -14.50 6.83
N PRO A 256 -6.58 -14.85 5.99
CA PRO A 256 -5.70 -13.87 5.39
C PRO A 256 -6.47 -12.89 4.47
N ALA A 257 -7.55 -13.32 3.81
CA ALA A 257 -8.38 -12.43 2.98
C ALA A 257 -9.06 -11.32 3.80
N VAL A 258 -9.64 -11.65 4.96
CA VAL A 258 -10.27 -10.67 5.85
C VAL A 258 -9.23 -9.75 6.47
N ILE A 259 -8.07 -10.29 6.90
CA ILE A 259 -6.97 -9.46 7.44
C ILE A 259 -6.49 -8.48 6.36
N GLN A 260 -6.34 -8.93 5.12
CA GLN A 260 -5.98 -8.10 3.98
C GLN A 260 -7.02 -7.01 3.73
N PHE A 261 -8.31 -7.36 3.72
CA PHE A 261 -9.41 -6.42 3.51
C PHE A 261 -9.41 -5.32 4.58
N VAL A 262 -9.35 -5.70 5.85
CA VAL A 262 -9.31 -4.76 6.99
C VAL A 262 -8.04 -3.92 6.94
N GLY A 263 -6.89 -4.52 6.60
CA GLY A 263 -5.63 -3.80 6.43
C GLY A 263 -5.70 -2.68 5.39
N PHE A 264 -6.24 -2.97 4.22
CA PHE A 264 -6.38 -2.00 3.13
C PHE A 264 -7.48 -0.95 3.38
N LEU A 265 -8.40 -1.17 4.33
CA LEU A 265 -9.33 -0.14 4.76
C LEU A 265 -8.63 1.00 5.51
N PHE A 266 -7.54 0.74 6.23
CA PHE A 266 -6.81 1.77 6.97
C PHE A 266 -5.64 2.39 6.20
N LEU A 267 -5.26 1.82 5.06
CA LEU A 267 -4.18 2.36 4.24
C LEU A 267 -4.66 3.50 3.32
N PRO A 268 -3.97 4.65 3.29
CA PRO A 268 -4.21 5.69 2.30
C PRO A 268 -3.82 5.23 0.89
N GLU A 269 -4.41 5.86 -0.12
CA GLU A 269 -4.17 5.55 -1.53
C GLU A 269 -2.73 5.80 -1.98
N SER A 270 -2.31 5.19 -3.10
CA SER A 270 -0.95 5.37 -3.61
C SER A 270 -0.71 6.86 -3.94
N PRO A 271 0.38 7.48 -3.43
CA PRO A 271 0.62 8.92 -3.57
C PRO A 271 0.67 9.42 -5.02
N ARG A 272 0.95 8.55 -6.00
CA ARG A 272 0.97 8.90 -7.43
C ARG A 272 -0.42 9.09 -8.03
N TRP A 273 -1.46 8.47 -7.48
CA TRP A 273 -2.83 8.66 -8.00
C TRP A 273 -3.39 10.04 -7.62
N LEU A 274 -2.97 10.60 -6.48
CA LEU A 274 -3.36 11.96 -6.06
C LEU A 274 -2.68 13.09 -6.86
N ILE A 275 -1.66 12.78 -7.65
CA ILE A 275 -0.86 13.77 -8.39
C ILE A 275 -1.22 13.78 -9.89
N GLN A 276 -1.92 12.74 -10.38
CA GLN A 276 -2.51 12.72 -11.73
C GLN A 276 -3.92 13.29 -11.72
#